data_AF-A0A9Q1DBI4-F1
#
_entry.id   AF-A0A9Q1DBI4-F1
#
_cell.length_a   1.000
_cell.length_b   1.000
_cell.length_c   1.000
_cell.angle_alpha   90.00
_cell.angle_beta   90.00
_cell.angle_gamma   90.00
#
_symmetry.space_group_name_H-M   'P 1'
#
loop_
_entity.id
_entity.type
_entity.pdbx_description
1 polymer ?
#
loop_
_entity_poly.entity_id
_entity_poly.type
_entity_poly.pdbx_seq_one_letter_code
_entity_poly.pdbx_strand_id
1 'polypeptide(L)'
;MSLLWPLCVLPLLSLVTAVLLSPDVPSCARPPCKDSLVASPSTRTGGCEERWGPGGCRASISGPNAPNPPARAEDRREVRQGQSEVGDVSERLAQLQRCMGTLQEPGGPRGQRGGSLGATLALMAAVLTECDLRCHSQALRSMAKRLEAAAVGREGEKDLLIFLRSITLHAPTVAPSTRLYPRDCAEIQKMGIKENGIYTIQPDPHRPAVEAACDMQTAGGGWTVFQRRRDGLLNFNRTWQEYRDGFGVPQGEHWLGNAALHGLTATGQHQLRVQLEDWHQQRRQATYSTFRVASEAHRYRLTVRDYSGDAGNALSYSKRYNHDGRAFSTADRDHDRYASGNCAQYYGAGWWFDSCLAANLNGRYYRGRYSGLTNGIYWGTWYILTDARSGERYSFKTVEMKTRPRDF
;
A
#
# COMPACT_ATOMS: atom_id res chain seq x y z
N MET A 1 3.25 41.95 3.02
CA MET A 1 4.57 41.44 2.61
C MET A 1 4.38 40.04 2.08
N SER A 2 4.70 39.88 0.80
CA SER A 2 4.43 38.71 -0.04
C SER A 2 5.31 37.52 0.34
N LEU A 3 4.72 36.33 0.46
CA LEU A 3 5.42 35.06 0.60
C LEU A 3 5.60 34.44 -0.79
N LEU A 4 6.86 34.27 -1.18
CA LEU A 4 7.31 33.54 -2.36
C LEU A 4 7.29 32.03 -2.08
N TRP A 5 6.54 31.28 -2.89
CA TRP A 5 6.61 29.81 -3.00
C TRP A 5 7.79 29.39 -3.91
N PRO A 6 8.47 28.25 -3.65
CA PRO A 6 9.53 27.77 -4.53
C PRO A 6 8.97 26.91 -5.68
N LEU A 7 9.38 27.29 -6.88
CA LEU A 7 9.11 26.74 -8.22
C LEU A 7 9.62 25.30 -8.50
N CYS A 8 9.71 24.41 -7.50
CA CYS A 8 10.33 23.09 -7.70
C CYS A 8 9.42 21.98 -8.26
N VAL A 9 8.12 22.24 -8.50
CA VAL A 9 7.16 21.19 -8.95
C VAL A 9 7.02 21.14 -10.49
N LEU A 10 7.37 22.22 -11.18
CA LEU A 10 7.21 22.34 -12.64
C LEU A 10 8.12 21.44 -13.50
N PRO A 11 9.37 21.10 -13.12
CA PRO A 11 10.19 20.22 -13.96
C PRO A 11 9.75 18.74 -13.92
N LEU A 12 9.05 18.32 -12.86
CA LEU A 12 8.53 16.95 -12.73
C LEU A 12 7.31 16.67 -13.63
N LEU A 13 6.44 17.66 -13.83
CA LEU A 13 5.31 17.54 -14.77
C LEU A 13 5.77 17.44 -16.24
N SER A 14 6.92 18.03 -16.59
CA SER A 14 7.44 17.99 -17.96
C SER A 14 8.09 16.64 -18.33
N LEU A 15 8.50 15.82 -17.35
CA LEU A 15 8.96 14.45 -17.62
C LEU A 15 7.79 13.50 -17.87
N VAL A 16 6.64 13.73 -17.23
CA VAL A 16 5.43 12.91 -17.36
C VAL A 16 4.87 12.98 -18.79
N THR A 17 4.92 14.15 -19.42
CA THR A 17 4.48 14.33 -20.81
C THR A 17 5.42 13.66 -21.82
N ALA A 18 6.73 13.59 -21.54
CA ALA A 18 7.70 12.98 -22.43
C ALA A 18 7.64 11.43 -22.46
N VAL A 19 7.36 10.79 -21.31
CA VAL A 19 7.25 9.33 -21.21
C VAL A 19 5.98 8.80 -21.90
N LEU A 20 4.90 9.58 -21.91
CA LEU A 20 3.63 9.21 -22.56
C LEU A 20 3.66 9.29 -24.10
N LEU A 21 4.73 9.83 -24.70
CA LEU A 21 4.85 10.05 -26.15
C LEU A 21 5.85 9.10 -26.84
N SER A 22 6.37 8.08 -26.14
CA SER A 22 7.27 7.10 -26.76
C SER A 22 6.48 6.05 -27.56
N PRO A 23 6.83 5.77 -28.84
CA PRO A 23 6.00 5.00 -29.76
C PRO A 23 6.08 3.47 -29.62
N ASP A 24 6.77 2.92 -28.62
CA ASP A 24 7.03 1.47 -28.51
C ASP A 24 6.19 0.81 -27.40
N VAL A 25 4.92 0.49 -27.67
CA VAL A 25 4.13 -0.47 -26.86
C VAL A 25 3.32 -1.40 -27.78
N PRO A 26 3.29 -2.74 -27.57
CA PRO A 26 2.66 -3.69 -28.49
C PRO A 26 1.13 -3.62 -28.46
N SER A 27 0.51 -3.76 -29.63
CA SER A 27 -0.94 -3.73 -29.84
C SER A 27 -1.66 -4.96 -29.27
N CYS A 28 -2.75 -4.72 -28.53
CA CYS A 28 -3.67 -5.77 -28.06
C CYS A 28 -4.49 -6.33 -29.22
N ALA A 29 -4.36 -7.64 -29.50
CA ALA A 29 -5.23 -8.36 -30.42
C ALA A 29 -6.36 -9.08 -29.67
N ARG A 30 -7.61 -8.59 -29.76
CA ARG A 30 -8.87 -9.39 -29.74
C ARG A 30 -10.13 -8.52 -30.01
N PRO A 31 -11.21 -9.11 -30.58
CA PRO A 31 -12.20 -8.41 -31.42
C PRO A 31 -13.41 -7.84 -30.65
N PRO A 32 -14.23 -6.96 -31.27
CA PRO A 32 -15.17 -6.10 -30.55
C PRO A 32 -16.50 -6.79 -30.21
N CYS A 33 -17.00 -6.45 -29.02
CA CYS A 33 -18.39 -6.68 -28.62
C CYS A 33 -19.33 -5.97 -29.60
N LYS A 34 -20.08 -6.75 -30.38
CA LYS A 34 -21.33 -6.29 -30.99
C LYS A 34 -22.49 -6.48 -30.02
N ASP A 35 -23.47 -5.61 -30.19
CA ASP A 35 -24.85 -5.67 -29.70
C ASP A 35 -25.10 -5.14 -28.28
N SER A 36 -25.39 -3.83 -28.20
CA SER A 36 -26.72 -3.37 -27.83
C SER A 36 -26.78 -1.85 -27.95
N LEU A 37 -27.73 -1.33 -28.73
CA LEU A 37 -28.46 -0.06 -28.55
C LEU A 37 -29.18 0.25 -29.87
N VAL A 38 -30.33 -0.40 -30.09
CA VAL A 38 -31.36 0.12 -30.99
C VAL A 38 -32.33 0.91 -30.13
N ALA A 39 -32.37 2.22 -30.33
CA ALA A 39 -33.46 3.07 -29.86
C ALA A 39 -34.63 3.01 -30.85
N SER A 40 -35.87 3.07 -30.36
CA SER A 40 -37.02 3.54 -31.14
C SER A 40 -38.15 4.04 -30.21
N PRO A 41 -39.04 4.92 -30.71
CA PRO A 41 -39.60 6.01 -29.91
C PRO A 41 -41.07 5.82 -29.46
N SER A 42 -41.42 6.57 -28.42
CA SER A 42 -42.71 7.15 -27.99
C SER A 42 -44.09 6.52 -28.36
N THR A 43 -44.90 6.45 -27.30
CA THR A 43 -46.37 6.69 -27.15
C THR A 43 -47.41 5.55 -27.21
N ARG A 44 -48.17 5.53 -26.10
CA ARG A 44 -49.64 5.34 -25.92
C ARG A 44 -50.24 3.95 -25.60
N THR A 45 -50.76 3.88 -24.37
CA THR A 45 -52.06 3.33 -23.89
C THR A 45 -52.42 1.86 -24.06
N GLY A 46 -52.84 1.25 -22.94
CA GLY A 46 -53.80 0.13 -22.91
C GLY A 46 -53.28 -1.09 -22.16
N GLY A 47 -53.74 -1.29 -20.92
CA GLY A 47 -53.46 -2.50 -20.15
C GLY A 47 -54.34 -3.68 -20.55
N CYS A 48 -53.91 -4.88 -20.15
CA CYS A 48 -54.74 -5.94 -19.57
C CYS A 48 -53.82 -7.03 -19.00
N GLU A 49 -54.35 -7.69 -17.99
CA GLU A 49 -53.70 -8.48 -16.96
C GLU A 49 -53.86 -9.99 -17.25
N GLU A 50 -52.94 -10.77 -16.68
CA GLU A 50 -53.11 -12.15 -16.20
C GLU A 50 -53.20 -13.37 -17.15
N ARG A 51 -52.22 -14.29 -17.00
CA ARG A 51 -52.35 -15.62 -16.31
C ARG A 51 -51.80 -16.86 -17.05
N TRP A 52 -50.74 -17.41 -16.45
CA TRP A 52 -50.37 -18.82 -16.17
C TRP A 52 -50.65 -19.96 -17.18
N GLY A 53 -49.58 -20.74 -17.43
CA GLY A 53 -49.63 -22.21 -17.30
C GLY A 53 -49.30 -23.04 -18.54
N PRO A 54 -48.78 -24.29 -18.36
CA PRO A 54 -47.58 -24.73 -19.08
C PRO A 54 -47.77 -26.01 -19.92
N GLY A 55 -46.77 -26.33 -20.74
CA GLY A 55 -46.40 -27.73 -21.02
C GLY A 55 -46.10 -28.09 -22.47
N GLY A 56 -45.06 -28.92 -22.63
CA GLY A 56 -45.12 -30.05 -23.54
C GLY A 56 -44.31 -29.96 -24.83
N CYS A 57 -43.10 -30.52 -24.80
CA CYS A 57 -42.31 -30.88 -25.98
C CYS A 57 -43.03 -31.89 -26.87
N ARG A 58 -42.95 -31.72 -28.20
CA ARG A 58 -42.86 -32.85 -29.14
C ARG A 58 -42.12 -32.44 -30.41
N ALA A 59 -40.97 -33.08 -30.62
CA ALA A 59 -40.35 -33.19 -31.94
C ALA A 59 -41.15 -34.17 -32.79
N SER A 60 -41.22 -33.94 -34.11
CA SER A 60 -40.95 -34.95 -35.16
C SER A 60 -41.53 -34.58 -36.53
N ILE A 61 -40.61 -34.45 -37.48
CA ILE A 61 -40.58 -35.20 -38.76
C ILE A 61 -41.26 -34.60 -40.01
N SER A 62 -40.38 -34.51 -41.03
CA SER A 62 -40.54 -34.64 -42.50
C SER A 62 -41.14 -33.50 -43.33
N GLY A 63 -40.33 -33.01 -44.27
CA GLY A 63 -40.76 -32.47 -45.58
C GLY A 63 -41.32 -33.59 -46.49
N PRO A 64 -41.26 -33.54 -47.84
CA PRO A 64 -40.48 -32.67 -48.71
C PRO A 64 -41.30 -32.07 -49.88
N ASN A 65 -40.65 -31.26 -50.74
CA ASN A 65 -40.69 -31.32 -52.22
C ASN A 65 -40.58 -29.93 -52.87
N ALA A 66 -39.53 -29.79 -53.66
CA ALA A 66 -39.43 -28.85 -54.79
C ALA A 66 -40.23 -29.41 -55.98
N PRO A 67 -40.63 -28.59 -56.97
CA PRO A 67 -39.72 -28.29 -58.09
C PRO A 67 -39.80 -26.85 -58.68
N ASN A 68 -38.72 -26.42 -59.32
CA ASN A 68 -38.54 -25.23 -60.20
C ASN A 68 -39.15 -25.46 -61.61
N PRO A 69 -39.01 -24.53 -62.62
CA PRO A 69 -39.20 -23.06 -62.76
C PRO A 69 -40.12 -22.82 -64.03
N PRO A 70 -40.05 -21.77 -64.92
CA PRO A 70 -39.32 -20.48 -64.96
C PRO A 70 -40.09 -19.22 -65.47
N ALA A 71 -39.38 -18.07 -65.47
CA ALA A 71 -39.27 -17.05 -66.53
C ALA A 71 -39.76 -15.59 -66.27
N ARG A 72 -38.78 -14.66 -66.37
CA ARG A 72 -38.76 -13.29 -67.02
C ARG A 72 -39.75 -12.21 -66.54
N ALA A 73 -39.45 -10.90 -66.48
CA ALA A 73 -38.28 -10.05 -66.81
C ALA A 73 -38.55 -8.59 -66.31
N GLU A 74 -37.49 -7.75 -66.32
CA GLU A 74 -37.47 -6.26 -66.30
C GLU A 74 -37.75 -5.59 -64.92
N ASP A 75 -37.08 -4.53 -64.44
CA ASP A 75 -36.47 -3.37 -65.09
C ASP A 75 -35.40 -2.70 -64.17
N ARG A 76 -34.55 -1.89 -64.80
CA ARG A 76 -33.38 -1.11 -64.38
C ARG A 76 -33.48 -0.30 -63.07
N ARG A 77 -32.34 -0.21 -62.37
CA ARG A 77 -31.62 1.06 -62.13
C ARG A 77 -30.23 0.82 -61.54
N GLU A 78 -29.21 1.33 -62.24
CA GLU A 78 -27.84 1.47 -61.76
C GLU A 78 -27.82 2.43 -60.57
N VAL A 79 -27.28 1.99 -59.44
CA VAL A 79 -26.71 2.88 -58.41
C VAL A 79 -25.30 2.37 -58.16
N ARG A 80 -24.34 3.24 -58.50
CA ARG A 80 -22.91 3.10 -58.24
C ARG A 80 -22.67 2.46 -56.88
N GLN A 81 -21.85 1.41 -56.86
CA GLN A 81 -21.12 1.00 -55.66
C GLN A 81 -20.32 2.22 -55.18
N GLY A 82 -20.87 2.93 -54.21
CA GLY A 82 -20.15 3.90 -53.42
C GLY A 82 -19.06 3.15 -52.69
N GLN A 83 -17.83 3.50 -53.01
CA GLN A 83 -16.64 3.12 -52.28
C GLN A 83 -16.90 3.28 -50.78
N SER A 84 -16.56 2.26 -50.02
CA SER A 84 -16.37 2.38 -48.58
C SER A 84 -15.18 3.31 -48.38
N GLU A 85 -15.43 4.61 -48.35
CA GLU A 85 -14.50 5.57 -47.77
C GLU A 85 -14.60 5.39 -46.25
N VAL A 86 -13.90 4.37 -45.76
CA VAL A 86 -13.24 4.48 -44.45
C VAL A 86 -12.31 5.68 -44.60
N GLY A 87 -12.81 6.87 -44.30
CA GLY A 87 -12.01 8.08 -44.27
C GLY A 87 -10.85 7.83 -43.32
N ASP A 88 -9.68 7.65 -43.91
CA ASP A 88 -8.45 7.21 -43.28
C ASP A 88 -8.15 8.12 -42.09
N VAL A 89 -7.76 7.54 -40.96
CA VAL A 89 -7.29 8.30 -39.79
C VAL A 89 -6.17 9.26 -40.19
N SER A 90 -5.40 8.89 -41.22
CA SER A 90 -4.41 9.75 -41.89
C SER A 90 -5.00 11.06 -42.43
N GLU A 91 -6.20 11.03 -43.00
CA GLU A 91 -6.85 12.21 -43.59
C GLU A 91 -7.32 13.19 -42.51
N ARG A 92 -7.80 12.64 -41.38
CA ARG A 92 -8.16 13.43 -40.18
C ARG A 92 -6.93 14.01 -39.49
N LEU A 93 -5.81 13.28 -39.48
CA LEU A 93 -4.52 13.77 -38.96
C LEU A 93 -3.93 14.88 -39.86
N ALA A 94 -4.03 14.73 -41.18
CA ALA A 94 -3.61 15.74 -42.15
C ALA A 94 -4.50 17.00 -42.11
N GLN A 95 -5.78 16.86 -41.75
CA GLN A 95 -6.68 17.99 -41.50
C GLN A 95 -6.33 18.71 -40.20
N LEU A 96 -5.94 17.96 -39.16
CA LEU A 96 -5.47 18.51 -37.89
C LEU A 96 -4.16 19.29 -38.05
N GLN A 97 -3.20 18.76 -38.83
CA GLN A 97 -1.95 19.45 -39.16
C GLN A 97 -2.19 20.71 -40.00
N ARG A 98 -3.14 20.69 -40.94
CA ARG A 98 -3.54 21.89 -41.70
C ARG A 98 -4.21 22.95 -40.83
N CYS A 99 -5.05 22.56 -39.87
CA CYS A 99 -5.67 23.48 -38.91
C CYS A 99 -4.70 24.03 -37.85
N MET A 100 -3.63 23.29 -37.53
CA MET A 100 -2.55 23.80 -36.67
C MET A 100 -1.60 24.73 -37.43
N GLY A 101 -1.42 24.54 -38.74
CA GLY A 101 -0.63 25.43 -39.59
C GLY A 101 -1.24 26.83 -39.78
N THR A 102 -2.56 26.96 -39.72
CA THR A 102 -3.25 28.26 -39.83
C THR A 102 -3.23 29.08 -38.54
N LEU A 103 -2.77 28.52 -37.42
CA LEU A 103 -2.56 29.24 -36.15
C LEU A 103 -1.18 29.92 -36.06
N GLN A 104 -0.34 29.79 -37.09
CA GLN A 104 1.06 30.21 -37.08
C GLN A 104 1.39 31.36 -38.04
N GLU A 105 0.38 32.02 -38.63
CA GLU A 105 0.56 33.25 -39.40
C GLU A 105 0.35 34.50 -38.50
N PRO A 106 1.36 35.38 -38.35
CA PRO A 106 1.24 36.58 -37.55
C PRO A 106 0.68 37.72 -38.39
N GLY A 107 -0.65 37.85 -38.48
CA GLY A 107 -1.25 39.07 -39.02
C GLY A 107 -2.74 38.99 -39.33
N GLY A 108 -3.57 39.69 -38.54
CA GLY A 108 -4.96 39.98 -38.92
C GLY A 108 -5.90 40.18 -37.72
N PRO A 109 -6.91 41.06 -37.81
CA PRO A 109 -7.37 41.86 -36.68
C PRO A 109 -8.37 41.17 -35.73
N ARG A 110 -8.40 41.70 -34.50
CA ARG A 110 -9.29 41.39 -33.38
C ARG A 110 -10.73 41.06 -33.81
N GLY A 111 -11.18 39.85 -33.48
CA GLY A 111 -12.61 39.55 -33.33
C GLY A 111 -13.00 38.10 -33.60
N GLN A 112 -12.79 37.21 -32.61
CA GLN A 112 -13.55 35.98 -32.31
C GLN A 112 -12.65 34.99 -31.56
N ARG A 113 -12.48 35.18 -30.25
CA ARG A 113 -11.72 34.27 -29.39
C ARG A 113 -12.60 33.25 -28.63
N GLY A 114 -13.86 33.08 -29.05
CA GLY A 114 -14.85 32.23 -28.37
C GLY A 114 -15.20 30.91 -29.08
N GLY A 115 -14.92 30.76 -30.37
CA GLY A 115 -15.29 29.56 -31.14
C GLY A 115 -14.23 28.46 -31.19
N SER A 116 -12.96 28.81 -31.01
CA SER A 116 -11.84 27.89 -31.21
C SER A 116 -11.63 26.93 -30.02
N LEU A 117 -11.72 27.41 -28.78
CA LEU A 117 -11.49 26.58 -27.60
C LEU A 117 -12.57 25.51 -27.42
N GLY A 118 -13.82 25.84 -27.77
CA GLY A 118 -14.95 24.90 -27.76
C GLY A 118 -14.80 23.80 -28.82
N ALA A 119 -14.31 24.14 -30.01
CA ALA A 119 -14.01 23.17 -31.06
C ALA A 119 -12.81 22.28 -30.69
N THR A 120 -11.77 22.83 -30.06
CA THR A 120 -10.62 22.06 -29.57
C THR A 120 -11.01 21.13 -28.42
N LEU A 121 -11.84 21.58 -27.48
CA LEU A 121 -12.36 20.74 -26.39
C LEU A 121 -13.32 19.67 -26.90
N ALA A 122 -14.14 19.97 -27.91
CA ALA A 122 -15.04 18.99 -28.54
C ALA A 122 -14.25 17.94 -29.36
N LEU A 123 -13.17 18.33 -30.03
CA LEU A 123 -12.27 17.39 -30.71
C LEU A 123 -11.48 16.54 -29.72
N MET A 124 -10.96 17.13 -28.63
CA MET A 124 -10.31 16.37 -27.55
C MET A 124 -11.30 15.40 -26.89
N ALA A 125 -12.54 15.83 -26.64
CA ALA A 125 -13.58 14.95 -26.12
C ALA A 125 -13.94 13.83 -27.10
N ALA A 126 -14.02 14.13 -28.40
CA ALA A 126 -14.31 13.14 -29.45
C ALA A 126 -13.17 12.11 -29.63
N VAL A 127 -11.91 12.57 -29.58
CA VAL A 127 -10.71 11.71 -29.60
C VAL A 127 -10.62 10.87 -28.32
N LEU A 128 -11.11 11.38 -27.18
CA LEU A 128 -11.16 10.66 -25.91
C LEU A 128 -12.37 9.71 -25.76
N THR A 129 -13.34 9.70 -26.69
CA THR A 129 -14.57 8.91 -26.50
C THR A 129 -14.61 7.49 -27.06
N GLU A 130 -13.70 7.03 -27.91
CA GLU A 130 -13.80 5.66 -28.42
C GLU A 130 -12.53 4.83 -28.22
N CYS A 131 -12.67 3.85 -27.33
CA CYS A 131 -11.81 2.71 -27.00
C CYS A 131 -10.57 2.88 -26.11
N ASP A 132 -9.88 4.03 -26.04
CA ASP A 132 -8.72 4.15 -25.14
C ASP A 132 -9.07 4.29 -23.65
N LEU A 133 -10.17 5.01 -23.34
CA LEU A 133 -10.55 5.25 -21.95
C LEU A 133 -11.09 4.00 -21.25
N ARG A 134 -11.59 2.97 -21.96
CA ARG A 134 -12.20 1.80 -21.31
C ARG A 134 -11.16 0.83 -20.76
N CYS A 135 -10.04 0.60 -21.46
CA CYS A 135 -8.92 -0.19 -20.94
C CYS A 135 -8.10 0.56 -19.88
N HIS A 136 -7.92 1.88 -20.03
CA HIS A 136 -7.27 2.71 -19.01
C HIS A 136 -8.16 3.06 -17.80
N SER A 137 -9.48 2.84 -17.87
CA SER A 137 -10.42 3.32 -16.83
C SER A 137 -10.20 2.69 -15.46
N GLN A 138 -9.82 1.42 -15.35
CA GLN A 138 -9.60 0.80 -14.04
C GLN A 138 -8.29 1.28 -13.40
N ALA A 139 -7.22 1.37 -14.18
CA ALA A 139 -5.94 1.89 -13.72
C ALA A 139 -6.08 3.36 -13.31
N LEU A 140 -6.64 4.22 -14.16
CA LEU A 140 -6.85 5.63 -13.85
C LEU A 140 -7.87 5.87 -12.74
N ARG A 141 -8.97 5.10 -12.65
CA ARG A 141 -9.90 5.20 -11.50
C ARG A 141 -9.25 4.74 -10.20
N SER A 142 -8.41 3.70 -10.25
CA SER A 142 -7.66 3.28 -9.07
C SER A 142 -6.59 4.29 -8.69
N MET A 143 -5.96 4.97 -9.65
CA MET A 143 -5.02 6.07 -9.42
C MET A 143 -5.75 7.31 -8.87
N ALA A 144 -6.92 7.65 -9.40
CA ALA A 144 -7.75 8.77 -8.92
C ALA A 144 -8.25 8.53 -7.50
N LYS A 145 -8.77 7.32 -7.20
CA LYS A 145 -9.13 6.94 -5.82
C LYS A 145 -7.92 6.96 -4.88
N ARG A 146 -6.73 6.56 -5.37
CA ARG A 146 -5.47 6.63 -4.61
C ARG A 146 -5.06 8.08 -4.31
N LEU A 147 -5.18 8.96 -5.31
CA LEU A 147 -4.88 10.39 -5.16
C LEU A 147 -5.87 11.08 -4.22
N GLU A 148 -7.16 10.76 -4.33
CA GLU A 148 -8.20 11.22 -3.40
C GLU A 148 -7.93 10.74 -1.97
N ALA A 149 -7.55 9.48 -1.77
CA ALA A 149 -7.20 8.95 -0.45
C ALA A 149 -5.94 9.60 0.15
N ALA A 150 -4.90 9.85 -0.66
CA ALA A 150 -3.66 10.50 -0.23
C ALA A 150 -3.86 11.99 0.12
N ALA A 151 -4.80 12.68 -0.55
CA ALA A 151 -5.07 14.10 -0.33
C ALA A 151 -5.90 14.41 0.93
N VAL A 152 -6.55 13.40 1.54
CA VAL A 152 -7.47 13.58 2.68
C VAL A 152 -6.74 13.57 4.05
N GLY A 153 -5.46 13.19 4.09
CA GLY A 153 -4.66 13.13 5.32
C GLY A 153 -3.97 14.46 5.69
N ARG A 154 -3.95 14.81 6.99
CA ARG A 154 -3.31 16.03 7.52
C ARG A 154 -1.76 16.06 7.41
N GLU A 155 -1.13 15.01 6.86
CA GLU A 155 0.32 14.92 6.53
C GLU A 155 0.59 14.56 5.04
N GLY A 156 -0.36 14.86 4.14
CA GLY A 156 -0.43 14.32 2.76
C GLY A 156 0.72 14.61 1.79
N GLU A 157 1.74 15.40 2.12
CA GLU A 157 2.86 15.68 1.22
C GLU A 157 3.73 14.43 0.98
N LYS A 158 3.99 13.63 2.02
CA LYS A 158 4.79 12.41 1.91
C LYS A 158 4.05 11.27 1.24
N ASP A 159 2.76 11.13 1.52
CA ASP A 159 1.90 10.14 0.86
C ASP A 159 1.73 10.48 -0.62
N LEU A 160 1.60 11.77 -0.97
CA LEU A 160 1.61 12.22 -2.37
C LEU A 160 2.96 11.96 -3.04
N LEU A 161 4.08 12.17 -2.34
CA LEU A 161 5.42 11.87 -2.86
C LEU A 161 5.60 10.36 -3.13
N ILE A 162 5.18 9.49 -2.21
CA ILE A 162 5.17 8.02 -2.40
C ILE A 162 4.38 7.68 -3.67
N PHE A 163 3.17 8.23 -3.79
CA PHE A 163 2.30 7.96 -4.92
C PHE A 163 2.91 8.41 -6.26
N LEU A 164 3.42 9.64 -6.33
CA LEU A 164 4.06 10.18 -7.53
C LEU A 164 5.27 9.33 -7.95
N ARG A 165 6.10 8.90 -7.00
CA ARG A 165 7.25 8.04 -7.30
C ARG A 165 6.85 6.62 -7.69
N SER A 166 5.80 6.07 -7.10
CA SER A 166 5.25 4.77 -7.51
C SER A 166 4.83 4.79 -8.98
N ILE A 167 4.27 5.89 -9.48
CA ILE A 167 3.88 6.06 -10.88
C ILE A 167 5.11 6.16 -11.79
N THR A 168 6.13 6.92 -11.41
CA THR A 168 7.32 7.11 -12.26
C THR A 168 8.20 5.86 -12.36
N LEU A 169 8.20 5.00 -11.33
CA LEU A 169 9.01 3.77 -11.30
C LEU A 169 8.34 2.57 -12.00
N HIS A 170 7.02 2.58 -12.12
CA HIS A 170 6.26 1.52 -12.80
C HIS A 170 5.58 2.10 -14.04
N ALA A 171 6.35 2.23 -15.13
CA ALA A 171 5.79 2.51 -16.45
C ALA A 171 4.67 1.48 -16.77
N PRO A 172 3.64 1.86 -17.55
CA PRO A 172 2.35 1.14 -17.66
C PRO A 172 2.42 -0.24 -18.37
N THR A 173 3.59 -0.87 -18.44
CA THR A 173 3.80 -2.23 -18.92
C THR A 173 3.67 -3.28 -17.82
N VAL A 174 3.71 -2.88 -16.54
CA VAL A 174 3.47 -3.78 -15.40
C VAL A 174 2.05 -3.56 -14.88
N ALA A 175 1.29 -4.65 -14.70
CA ALA A 175 -0.05 -4.59 -14.11
C ALA A 175 0.00 -3.75 -12.81
N PRO A 176 -0.89 -2.76 -12.64
CA PRO A 176 -0.84 -1.88 -11.49
C PRO A 176 -0.90 -2.71 -10.21
N SER A 177 0.06 -2.50 -9.30
CA SER A 177 0.06 -3.12 -7.98
C SER A 177 -1.32 -2.94 -7.35
N THR A 178 -1.91 -4.04 -6.90
CA THR A 178 -3.22 -4.08 -6.25
C THR A 178 -3.21 -3.42 -4.87
N ARG A 179 -2.02 -3.19 -4.30
CA ARG A 179 -1.87 -2.46 -3.03
C ARG A 179 -1.90 -0.96 -3.28
N LEU A 180 -2.68 -0.24 -2.46
CA LEU A 180 -2.69 1.23 -2.47
C LEU A 180 -1.45 1.80 -1.79
N TYR A 181 -0.91 1.11 -0.79
CA TYR A 181 0.22 1.56 0.02
C TYR A 181 1.39 0.57 -0.06
N PRO A 182 2.64 1.04 0.10
CA PRO A 182 3.81 0.18 0.22
C PRO A 182 3.66 -0.78 1.41
N ARG A 183 4.25 -1.97 1.33
CA ARG A 183 4.20 -2.96 2.42
C ARG A 183 4.92 -2.48 3.67
N ASP A 184 6.08 -1.87 3.49
CA ASP A 184 7.01 -1.52 4.54
C ASP A 184 7.92 -0.36 4.11
N CYS A 185 8.80 0.05 5.02
CA CYS A 185 9.75 1.14 4.76
C CYS A 185 10.83 0.78 3.74
N ALA A 186 11.11 -0.51 3.55
CA ALA A 186 12.04 -0.97 2.52
C ALA A 186 11.46 -0.73 1.12
N GLU A 187 10.19 -1.08 0.88
CA GLU A 187 9.54 -0.75 -0.40
C GLU A 187 9.55 0.76 -0.68
N ILE A 188 9.29 1.59 0.33
CA ILE A 188 9.38 3.06 0.22
C ILE A 188 10.81 3.49 -0.15
N GLN A 189 11.82 2.90 0.48
CA GLN A 189 13.21 3.22 0.17
C GLN A 189 13.64 2.80 -1.24
N LYS A 190 13.13 1.66 -1.74
CA LYS A 190 13.30 1.22 -3.13
C LYS A 190 12.64 2.17 -4.13
N MET A 191 11.62 2.90 -3.71
CA MET A 191 11.09 4.02 -4.48
C MET A 191 12.01 5.26 -4.47
N GLY A 192 13.22 5.13 -3.95
CA GLY A 192 14.25 6.16 -3.87
C GLY A 192 14.05 7.15 -2.73
N ILE A 193 13.04 6.98 -1.86
CA ILE A 193 12.75 7.91 -0.76
C ILE A 193 13.73 7.60 0.36
N LYS A 194 14.60 8.55 0.70
CA LYS A 194 15.76 8.31 1.59
C LYS A 194 15.69 9.11 2.89
N GLU A 195 14.65 9.89 3.06
CA GLU A 195 14.43 10.71 4.23
C GLU A 195 13.80 9.88 5.36
N ASN A 196 14.27 10.06 6.58
CA ASN A 196 13.57 9.53 7.74
C ASN A 196 12.21 10.23 7.89
N GLY A 197 11.20 9.51 8.32
CA GLY A 197 9.87 10.09 8.44
C GLY A 197 8.80 9.12 8.87
N ILE A 198 7.60 9.66 9.04
CA ILE A 198 6.38 8.86 9.16
C ILE A 198 5.80 8.70 7.76
N TYR A 199 5.42 7.47 7.44
CA TYR A 199 4.85 7.10 6.15
C TYR A 199 3.72 6.10 6.37
N THR A 200 2.75 6.12 5.48
CA THR A 200 1.67 5.14 5.48
C THR A 200 2.11 3.84 4.81
N ILE A 201 2.00 2.72 5.52
CA ILE A 201 2.32 1.38 5.02
C ILE A 201 1.14 0.42 5.19
N GLN A 202 1.08 -0.62 4.36
CA GLN A 202 0.08 -1.68 4.46
C GLN A 202 0.77 -3.05 4.41
N PRO A 203 1.24 -3.55 5.56
CA PRO A 203 1.93 -4.84 5.63
C PRO A 203 1.08 -6.00 5.12
N ASP A 204 -0.19 -6.05 5.56
CA ASP A 204 -1.21 -7.02 5.14
C ASP A 204 -2.27 -6.32 4.26
N PRO A 205 -2.46 -6.73 2.99
CA PRO A 205 -3.48 -6.18 2.08
C PRO A 205 -4.91 -6.27 2.61
N HIS A 206 -5.18 -7.23 3.49
CA HIS A 206 -6.50 -7.48 4.05
C HIS A 206 -6.75 -6.66 5.32
N ARG A 207 -5.77 -5.88 5.78
CA ARG A 207 -5.90 -4.98 6.93
C ARG A 207 -5.79 -3.51 6.51
N PRO A 208 -6.33 -2.58 7.32
CA PRO A 208 -6.11 -1.15 7.11
C PRO A 208 -4.63 -0.81 7.06
N ALA A 209 -4.31 0.23 6.30
CA ALA A 209 -2.98 0.82 6.33
C ALA A 209 -2.72 1.50 7.68
N VAL A 210 -1.45 1.60 8.05
CA VAL A 210 -1.00 2.17 9.33
C VAL A 210 0.16 3.13 9.08
N GLU A 211 0.25 4.16 9.91
CA GLU A 211 1.42 5.04 9.92
C GLU A 211 2.58 4.34 10.63
N ALA A 212 3.76 4.39 10.02
CA ALA A 212 4.97 3.81 10.58
C ALA A 212 6.15 4.78 10.49
N ALA A 213 7.00 4.76 11.51
CA ALA A 213 8.26 5.47 11.48
C ALA A 213 9.27 4.67 10.63
N CYS A 214 9.76 5.30 9.56
CA CYS A 214 10.79 4.76 8.70
C CYS A 214 12.14 5.39 9.00
N ASP A 215 13.11 4.54 9.31
CA ASP A 215 14.53 4.89 9.36
C ASP A 215 15.19 4.45 8.05
N MET A 216 15.44 5.45 7.21
CA MET A 216 15.99 5.34 5.87
C MET A 216 17.52 5.57 5.84
N GLN A 217 18.16 5.72 6.99
CA GLN A 217 19.58 6.08 7.07
C GLN A 217 20.42 5.02 7.80
N THR A 218 19.95 4.48 8.92
CA THR A 218 20.74 3.56 9.74
C THR A 218 21.06 2.27 9.00
N ALA A 219 22.34 1.90 8.93
CA ALA A 219 22.79 0.62 8.35
C ALA A 219 22.20 0.32 6.95
N GLY A 220 22.10 1.34 6.10
CA GLY A 220 21.53 1.25 4.75
C GLY A 220 20.04 1.58 4.66
N GLY A 221 19.35 1.81 5.78
CA GLY A 221 17.97 2.26 5.83
C GLY A 221 16.91 1.19 5.52
N GLY A 222 15.70 1.62 5.14
CA GLY A 222 14.59 0.73 4.83
C GLY A 222 13.99 0.06 6.06
N TRP A 223 14.24 0.62 7.25
CA TRP A 223 13.79 0.05 8.52
C TRP A 223 12.43 0.56 8.91
N THR A 224 11.51 -0.36 9.18
CA THR A 224 10.24 -0.07 9.85
C THR A 224 10.43 -0.16 11.36
N VAL A 225 10.38 0.98 12.03
CA VAL A 225 10.41 1.06 13.49
C VAL A 225 9.04 0.64 14.02
N PHE A 226 9.02 -0.42 14.82
CA PHE A 226 7.78 -0.97 15.36
C PHE A 226 7.62 -0.79 16.87
N GLN A 227 8.69 -0.42 17.55
CA GLN A 227 8.66 -0.11 18.97
C GLN A 227 9.69 0.99 19.26
N ARG A 228 9.28 2.01 20.01
CA ARG A 228 10.19 3.06 20.50
C ARG A 228 9.85 3.47 21.94
N ARG A 229 10.87 3.53 22.82
CA ARG A 229 10.84 4.19 24.14
C ARG A 229 11.92 5.26 24.21
N ARG A 230 11.61 6.41 24.81
CA ARG A 230 12.56 7.54 24.94
C ARG A 230 12.26 8.53 26.06
N ASP A 231 11.01 8.63 26.52
CA ASP A 231 10.58 9.70 27.43
C ASP A 231 9.62 9.21 28.54
N GLY A 232 9.04 8.03 28.37
CA GLY A 232 8.14 7.41 29.35
C GLY A 232 6.75 8.02 29.41
N LEU A 233 6.36 8.80 28.40
CA LEU A 233 5.04 9.45 28.35
C LEU A 233 3.91 8.46 28.02
N LEU A 234 4.24 7.34 27.37
CA LEU A 234 3.25 6.34 26.98
C LEU A 234 3.30 5.13 27.91
N ASN A 235 2.12 4.73 28.40
CA ASN A 235 1.98 3.49 29.17
C ASN A 235 2.01 2.27 28.23
N PHE A 236 2.89 1.30 28.52
CA PHE A 236 3.04 0.03 27.80
C PHE A 236 2.40 -1.16 28.54
N ASN A 237 1.83 -0.96 29.74
CA ASN A 237 0.96 -1.96 30.35
C ASN A 237 -0.42 -1.90 29.69
N ARG A 238 -0.59 -2.70 28.64
CA ARG A 238 -1.73 -2.66 27.72
C ARG A 238 -2.33 -4.04 27.55
N THR A 239 -3.60 -4.06 27.17
CA THR A 239 -4.36 -5.30 26.91
C THR A 239 -3.87 -6.03 25.66
N TRP A 240 -4.28 -7.29 25.49
CA TRP A 240 -3.99 -8.06 24.29
C TRP A 240 -4.46 -7.34 23.03
N GLN A 241 -5.67 -6.79 23.06
CA GLN A 241 -6.26 -6.08 21.93
C GLN A 241 -5.45 -4.84 21.56
N GLU A 242 -5.03 -4.04 22.54
CA GLU A 242 -4.18 -2.88 22.28
C GLU A 242 -2.81 -3.28 21.71
N TYR A 243 -2.18 -4.34 22.22
CA TYR A 243 -0.94 -4.87 21.64
C TYR A 243 -1.13 -5.46 20.24
N ARG A 244 -2.31 -6.03 19.96
CA ARG A 244 -2.69 -6.55 18.64
C ARG A 244 -2.78 -5.43 17.61
N ASP A 245 -3.52 -4.38 17.96
CA ASP A 245 -3.89 -3.28 17.06
C ASP A 245 -2.82 -2.19 16.99
N GLY A 246 -1.99 -2.06 18.03
CA GLY A 246 -0.98 -1.02 18.17
C GLY A 246 -1.46 0.14 19.03
N PHE A 247 -0.51 0.90 19.58
CA PHE A 247 -0.79 2.06 20.42
C PHE A 247 0.38 3.06 20.42
N GLY A 248 0.08 4.31 20.77
CA GLY A 248 1.05 5.41 20.69
C GLY A 248 1.07 6.08 19.33
N VAL A 249 2.05 6.96 19.11
CA VAL A 249 2.22 7.70 17.86
C VAL A 249 3.63 7.48 17.29
N PRO A 250 3.79 7.21 15.98
CA PRO A 250 5.09 6.93 15.38
C PRO A 250 6.16 8.03 15.59
N GLN A 251 5.74 9.30 15.74
CA GLN A 251 6.60 10.44 16.06
C GLN A 251 7.19 10.38 17.48
N GLY A 252 6.57 9.58 18.37
CA GLY A 252 6.91 9.42 19.78
C GLY A 252 7.13 7.98 20.18
N GLU A 253 6.81 7.67 21.44
CA GLU A 253 6.75 6.29 21.90
C GLU A 253 5.54 5.59 21.28
N HIS A 254 5.73 4.35 20.85
CA HIS A 254 4.67 3.56 20.24
C HIS A 254 5.02 2.07 20.22
N TRP A 255 3.98 1.27 19.98
CA TRP A 255 4.03 -0.11 19.53
C TRP A 255 3.17 -0.22 18.27
N LEU A 256 3.74 -0.62 17.14
CA LEU A 256 3.06 -0.65 15.84
C LEU A 256 1.88 -1.63 15.79
N GLY A 257 1.89 -2.65 16.66
CA GLY A 257 0.85 -3.67 16.72
C GLY A 257 1.36 -5.03 16.24
N ASN A 258 0.96 -6.08 16.96
CA ASN A 258 1.38 -7.46 16.66
C ASN A 258 0.82 -7.95 15.33
N ALA A 259 -0.36 -7.47 14.92
CA ALA A 259 -0.91 -7.80 13.62
C ALA A 259 -0.10 -7.22 12.46
N ALA A 260 0.33 -5.95 12.59
CA ALA A 260 1.20 -5.31 11.61
C ALA A 260 2.58 -5.99 11.56
N LEU A 261 3.16 -6.31 12.72
CA LEU A 261 4.41 -7.08 12.82
C LEU A 261 4.32 -8.47 12.18
N HIS A 262 3.20 -9.16 12.37
CA HIS A 262 2.95 -10.42 11.69
C HIS A 262 2.90 -10.20 10.17
N GLY A 263 2.12 -9.23 9.68
CA GLY A 263 2.02 -8.91 8.25
C GLY A 263 3.37 -8.56 7.61
N LEU A 264 4.21 -7.80 8.32
CA LEU A 264 5.57 -7.46 7.90
C LEU A 264 6.40 -8.72 7.74
N THR A 265 6.40 -9.60 8.74
CA THR A 265 7.32 -10.75 8.80
C THR A 265 6.74 -12.07 8.27
N ALA A 266 5.52 -12.05 7.73
CA ALA A 266 4.82 -13.24 7.24
C ALA A 266 5.46 -13.83 5.97
N THR A 267 6.06 -12.98 5.13
CA THR A 267 6.65 -13.35 3.84
C THR A 267 8.10 -12.91 3.77
N GLY A 268 8.97 -13.74 3.18
CA GLY A 268 10.40 -13.43 3.06
C GLY A 268 11.17 -13.59 4.38
N GLN A 269 12.48 -13.36 4.31
CA GLN A 269 13.34 -13.31 5.49
C GLN A 269 13.41 -11.87 5.99
N HIS A 270 13.10 -11.65 7.26
CA HIS A 270 13.21 -10.36 7.92
C HIS A 270 14.31 -10.40 8.97
N GLN A 271 14.94 -9.26 9.18
CA GLN A 271 15.92 -9.05 10.24
C GLN A 271 15.38 -8.07 11.27
N LEU A 272 15.71 -8.32 12.53
CA LEU A 272 15.41 -7.42 13.65
C LEU A 272 16.68 -6.68 14.03
N ARG A 273 16.57 -5.37 14.26
CA ARG A 273 17.60 -4.57 14.91
C ARG A 273 17.01 -3.90 16.15
N VAL A 274 17.67 -4.11 17.28
CA VAL A 274 17.40 -3.47 18.56
C VAL A 274 18.53 -2.50 18.85
N GLN A 275 18.21 -1.25 19.15
CA GLN A 275 19.16 -0.23 19.58
C GLN A 275 18.80 0.24 20.99
N LEU A 276 19.80 0.33 21.85
CA LEU A 276 19.66 0.63 23.27
C LEU A 276 20.59 1.79 23.63
N GLU A 277 20.11 2.76 24.40
CA GLU A 277 20.91 3.82 25.02
C GLU A 277 20.70 3.84 26.54
N ASP A 278 21.79 3.89 27.28
CA ASP A 278 21.76 4.05 28.73
C ASP A 278 21.73 5.55 29.14
N TRP A 279 21.71 5.84 30.43
CA TRP A 279 21.74 7.20 30.97
C TRP A 279 23.14 7.83 30.96
N HIS A 280 24.17 7.05 30.61
CA HIS A 280 25.56 7.48 30.42
C HIS A 280 25.92 7.66 28.94
N GLN A 281 24.91 7.75 28.06
CA GLN A 281 25.03 7.95 26.62
C GLN A 281 25.77 6.82 25.89
N GLN A 282 25.95 5.67 26.54
CA GLN A 282 26.46 4.48 25.88
C GLN A 282 25.36 3.91 25.01
N ARG A 283 25.71 3.54 23.78
CA ARG A 283 24.81 2.94 22.80
C ARG A 283 25.31 1.57 22.43
N ARG A 284 24.40 0.60 22.39
CA ARG A 284 24.67 -0.75 21.89
C ARG A 284 23.52 -1.24 21.03
N GLN A 285 23.79 -2.26 20.24
CA GLN A 285 22.85 -2.87 19.32
C GLN A 285 22.87 -4.39 19.37
N ALA A 286 21.70 -4.96 19.09
CA ALA A 286 21.52 -6.38 18.84
C ALA A 286 20.79 -6.55 17.52
N THR A 287 21.39 -7.28 16.58
CA THR A 287 20.81 -7.60 15.28
C THR A 287 20.59 -9.10 15.17
N TYR A 288 19.43 -9.51 14.68
CA TYR A 288 19.05 -10.91 14.45
C TYR A 288 18.67 -11.05 12.98
N SER A 289 19.42 -11.83 12.20
CA SER A 289 19.14 -11.94 10.76
C SER A 289 17.90 -12.77 10.43
N THR A 290 17.39 -13.51 11.41
CA THR A 290 16.11 -14.22 11.31
C THR A 290 15.15 -13.67 12.36
N PHE A 291 14.12 -12.94 11.90
CA PHE A 291 13.05 -12.39 12.72
C PHE A 291 11.68 -12.72 12.12
N ARG A 292 10.81 -13.33 12.91
CA ARG A 292 9.42 -13.63 12.52
C ARG A 292 8.48 -13.53 13.72
N VAL A 293 7.29 -13.00 13.47
CA VAL A 293 6.17 -13.00 14.40
C VAL A 293 5.04 -13.82 13.79
N ALA A 294 4.61 -14.87 14.49
CA ALA A 294 3.54 -15.74 14.01
C ALA A 294 2.17 -15.04 14.04
N SER A 295 1.13 -15.68 13.48
CA SER A 295 -0.22 -15.12 13.48
C SER A 295 -0.83 -15.08 14.89
N GLU A 296 -1.96 -14.38 15.05
CA GLU A 296 -2.70 -14.34 16.31
C GLU A 296 -3.15 -15.73 16.76
N ALA A 297 -3.56 -16.60 15.83
CA ALA A 297 -3.91 -18.00 16.11
C ALA A 297 -2.72 -18.80 16.69
N HIS A 298 -1.49 -18.37 16.39
CA HIS A 298 -0.26 -18.91 16.96
C HIS A 298 0.32 -18.00 18.04
N ARG A 299 -0.53 -17.16 18.65
CA ARG A 299 -0.24 -16.29 19.80
C ARG A 299 0.95 -15.37 19.57
N TYR A 300 1.10 -14.87 18.35
CA TYR A 300 2.19 -13.96 17.96
C TYR A 300 3.59 -14.49 18.35
N ARG A 301 3.79 -15.82 18.30
CA ARG A 301 5.03 -16.46 18.70
C ARG A 301 6.25 -15.84 18.00
N LEU A 302 7.27 -15.50 18.79
CA LEU A 302 8.53 -14.94 18.32
C LEU A 302 9.42 -16.02 17.71
N THR A 303 10.09 -15.70 16.62
CA THR A 303 11.29 -16.40 16.15
C THR A 303 12.40 -15.38 15.97
N VAL A 304 13.50 -15.54 16.70
CA VAL A 304 14.68 -14.65 16.66
C VAL A 304 15.95 -15.49 16.71
N ARG A 305 16.73 -15.47 15.63
CA ARG A 305 17.96 -16.28 15.51
C ARG A 305 19.07 -15.49 14.83
N ASP A 306 20.26 -16.10 14.80
CA ASP A 306 21.43 -15.58 14.08
C ASP A 306 21.82 -14.18 14.59
N TYR A 307 22.14 -14.14 15.87
CA TYR A 307 22.50 -12.92 16.59
C TYR A 307 23.86 -12.36 16.15
N SER A 308 23.95 -11.05 16.08
CA SER A 308 25.17 -10.27 15.99
C SER A 308 25.03 -8.92 16.73
N GLY A 309 26.14 -8.33 17.15
CA GLY A 309 26.18 -7.01 17.81
C GLY A 309 26.94 -7.03 19.13
N ASP A 310 26.80 -5.94 19.87
CA ASP A 310 27.59 -5.62 21.07
C ASP A 310 26.74 -5.51 22.35
N ALA A 311 25.40 -5.51 22.22
CA ALA A 311 24.49 -5.52 23.37
C ALA A 311 24.40 -6.87 24.10
N GLY A 312 24.97 -7.94 23.54
CA GLY A 312 24.75 -9.32 23.92
C GLY A 312 23.35 -9.85 23.55
N ASN A 313 23.22 -11.18 23.51
CA ASN A 313 21.99 -11.86 23.07
C ASN A 313 21.02 -12.11 24.24
N ALA A 314 20.30 -11.07 24.67
CA ALA A 314 19.31 -11.23 25.75
C ALA A 314 18.03 -11.95 25.31
N LEU A 315 17.71 -11.99 24.01
CA LEU A 315 16.54 -12.73 23.51
C LEU A 315 16.76 -14.24 23.53
N SER A 316 18.01 -14.70 23.53
CA SER A 316 18.39 -16.10 23.74
C SER A 316 19.48 -16.21 24.80
N TYR A 317 19.13 -15.83 26.02
CA TYR A 317 20.09 -15.73 27.13
C TYR A 317 20.47 -17.10 27.71
N SER A 318 19.48 -17.96 28.00
CA SER A 318 19.73 -19.32 28.52
C SER A 318 18.53 -20.24 28.29
N LYS A 319 18.68 -21.55 28.55
CA LYS A 319 17.57 -22.53 28.44
C LYS A 319 16.33 -22.17 29.27
N ARG A 320 16.48 -21.41 30.37
CA ARG A 320 15.40 -21.02 31.28
C ARG A 320 14.88 -19.59 31.04
N TYR A 321 15.66 -18.77 30.35
CA TYR A 321 15.32 -17.39 30.05
C TYR A 321 15.57 -17.15 28.55
N ASN A 322 14.73 -17.77 27.71
CA ASN A 322 14.81 -17.66 26.26
C ASN A 322 13.50 -17.13 25.71
N HIS A 323 13.57 -16.04 24.95
CA HIS A 323 12.43 -15.41 24.30
C HIS A 323 12.18 -16.00 22.89
N ASP A 324 13.18 -16.62 22.25
CA ASP A 324 12.98 -17.33 20.97
C ASP A 324 11.98 -18.49 21.14
N GLY A 325 10.98 -18.54 20.25
CA GLY A 325 9.91 -19.53 20.28
C GLY A 325 8.81 -19.27 21.31
N ARG A 326 8.84 -18.15 22.05
CA ARG A 326 7.80 -17.83 23.05
C ARG A 326 6.60 -17.13 22.45
N ALA A 327 5.43 -17.44 22.99
CA ALA A 327 4.20 -16.73 22.67
C ALA A 327 4.22 -15.34 23.32
N PHE A 328 3.49 -14.40 22.72
CA PHE A 328 3.28 -13.11 23.34
C PHE A 328 2.30 -13.26 24.50
N SER A 329 2.42 -12.46 25.55
CA SER A 329 1.48 -12.45 26.69
C SER A 329 1.25 -11.01 27.14
N THR A 330 0.05 -10.76 27.67
CA THR A 330 -0.38 -9.48 28.25
C THR A 330 -1.05 -9.74 29.60
N ALA A 331 -1.31 -8.70 30.38
CA ALA A 331 -1.91 -8.85 31.71
C ALA A 331 -3.28 -9.57 31.68
N ASP A 332 -4.03 -9.43 30.58
CA ASP A 332 -5.34 -10.03 30.32
C ASP A 332 -5.30 -11.33 29.49
N ARG A 333 -4.14 -11.72 28.92
CA ARG A 333 -3.95 -13.00 28.22
C ARG A 333 -2.59 -13.61 28.53
N ASP A 334 -2.63 -14.64 29.37
CA ASP A 334 -1.47 -15.41 29.77
C ASP A 334 -1.18 -16.54 28.76
N HIS A 335 -0.01 -16.46 28.13
CA HIS A 335 0.53 -17.48 27.24
C HIS A 335 2.01 -17.78 27.54
N ASP A 336 2.47 -17.37 28.72
CA ASP A 336 3.85 -17.59 29.14
C ASP A 336 3.98 -19.00 29.74
N ARG A 337 5.18 -19.33 30.23
CA ARG A 337 5.50 -20.68 30.73
C ARG A 337 5.55 -20.76 32.25
N TYR A 338 5.22 -19.67 32.95
CA TYR A 338 5.24 -19.65 34.39
C TYR A 338 3.94 -20.26 34.93
N ALA A 339 4.02 -21.49 35.44
CA ALA A 339 2.84 -22.24 35.85
C ALA A 339 2.06 -21.64 37.04
N SER A 340 2.68 -20.72 37.80
CA SER A 340 2.15 -20.19 39.05
C SER A 340 1.65 -18.74 38.95
N GLY A 341 1.56 -18.17 37.75
CA GLY A 341 1.02 -16.83 37.55
C GLY A 341 1.38 -16.26 36.18
N ASN A 342 0.94 -15.03 35.94
CA ASN A 342 1.15 -14.36 34.66
C ASN A 342 2.33 -13.38 34.76
N CYS A 343 3.41 -13.64 34.03
CA CYS A 343 4.59 -12.77 33.96
C CYS A 343 4.22 -11.38 33.42
N ALA A 344 3.37 -11.29 32.41
CA ALA A 344 2.95 -10.02 31.83
C ALA A 344 2.16 -9.16 32.83
N GLN A 345 1.30 -9.78 33.64
CA GLN A 345 0.61 -9.11 34.73
C GLN A 345 1.58 -8.65 35.83
N TYR A 346 2.51 -9.52 36.23
CA TYR A 346 3.49 -9.22 37.28
C TYR A 346 4.42 -8.07 36.86
N TYR A 347 5.03 -8.15 35.67
CA TYR A 347 5.94 -7.13 35.15
C TYR A 347 5.24 -5.93 34.49
N GLY A 348 3.91 -5.95 34.36
CA GLY A 348 3.11 -4.84 33.82
C GLY A 348 3.51 -4.44 32.40
N ALA A 349 3.70 -5.41 31.51
CA ALA A 349 4.07 -5.17 30.11
C ALA A 349 3.60 -6.33 29.24
N GLY A 350 3.31 -6.06 27.97
CA GLY A 350 3.15 -7.12 26.97
C GLY A 350 4.50 -7.52 26.40
N TRP A 351 4.84 -8.81 26.40
CA TRP A 351 6.12 -9.30 25.89
C TRP A 351 6.07 -10.79 25.54
N TRP A 352 7.12 -11.29 24.88
CA TRP A 352 7.34 -12.72 24.66
C TRP A 352 7.97 -13.38 25.89
N PHE A 353 7.23 -13.48 26.99
CA PHE A 353 7.75 -14.05 28.24
C PHE A 353 8.00 -15.57 28.14
N ASP A 354 9.04 -16.04 28.85
CA ASP A 354 9.28 -17.46 29.13
C ASP A 354 8.78 -17.76 30.55
N SER A 355 9.68 -17.88 31.53
CA SER A 355 9.34 -18.01 32.95
C SER A 355 10.40 -17.30 33.83
N CYS A 356 10.54 -15.97 33.80
CA CYS A 356 9.74 -15.00 33.04
C CYS A 356 10.54 -14.27 31.96
N LEU A 357 11.69 -13.65 32.29
CA LEU A 357 12.39 -12.78 31.34
C LEU A 357 13.91 -12.75 31.52
N ALA A 358 14.63 -12.56 30.41
CA ALA A 358 16.00 -12.04 30.34
C ALA A 358 16.06 -10.65 29.66
N ALA A 359 14.98 -10.22 29.02
CA ALA A 359 14.78 -8.89 28.47
C ALA A 359 13.32 -8.48 28.61
N ASN A 360 13.07 -7.19 28.83
CA ASN A 360 11.74 -6.59 28.78
C ASN A 360 11.87 -5.14 28.28
N LEU A 361 11.68 -4.94 26.98
CA LEU A 361 11.80 -3.60 26.37
C LEU A 361 10.51 -2.78 26.46
N ASN A 362 9.40 -3.45 26.81
CA ASN A 362 8.08 -2.85 27.01
C ASN A 362 7.81 -2.53 28.49
N GLY A 363 8.81 -2.70 29.37
CA GLY A 363 8.70 -2.40 30.79
C GLY A 363 8.39 -0.94 31.12
N ARG A 364 8.12 -0.68 32.39
CA ARG A 364 7.90 0.66 32.93
C ARG A 364 9.14 1.52 32.74
N TYR A 365 8.93 2.78 32.40
CA TYR A 365 10.01 3.73 32.17
C TYR A 365 10.51 4.30 33.51
N TYR A 366 11.67 3.83 33.96
CA TYR A 366 12.37 4.41 35.11
C TYR A 366 13.60 5.21 34.64
N ARG A 367 13.93 6.27 35.37
CA ARG A 367 15.13 7.07 35.09
C ARG A 367 16.33 6.45 35.81
N GLY A 368 17.16 5.72 35.06
CA GLY A 368 18.40 5.13 35.54
C GLY A 368 18.15 4.03 36.57
N ARG A 369 18.73 4.21 37.76
CA ARG A 369 18.61 3.24 38.85
C ARG A 369 17.26 3.36 39.55
N TYR A 370 16.69 2.21 39.93
CA TYR A 370 15.42 2.14 40.63
C TYR A 370 15.36 0.95 41.57
N SER A 371 14.48 1.03 42.57
CA SER A 371 14.20 -0.02 43.55
C SER A 371 12.80 -0.61 43.34
N GLY A 372 12.51 -1.74 43.99
CA GLY A 372 11.20 -2.40 43.93
C GLY A 372 11.16 -3.56 42.94
N LEU A 373 10.13 -3.63 42.11
CA LEU A 373 9.91 -4.76 41.21
C LEU A 373 10.81 -4.68 39.96
N THR A 374 11.27 -5.80 39.40
CA THR A 374 12.09 -5.81 38.16
C THR A 374 11.27 -5.60 36.88
N ASN A 375 10.52 -4.52 36.81
CA ASN A 375 9.60 -4.21 35.71
C ASN A 375 10.05 -3.05 34.83
N GLY A 376 11.30 -2.59 34.94
CA GLY A 376 11.86 -1.54 34.07
C GLY A 376 12.17 -1.99 32.64
N ILE A 377 12.65 -1.06 31.80
CA ILE A 377 13.18 -1.38 30.46
C ILE A 377 14.53 -2.06 30.63
N TYR A 378 14.60 -3.35 30.31
CA TYR A 378 15.72 -4.21 30.70
C TYR A 378 16.27 -5.08 29.57
N TRP A 379 17.60 -5.27 29.57
CA TRP A 379 18.36 -6.11 28.65
C TRP A 379 19.50 -6.84 29.38
N GLY A 380 19.32 -8.13 29.66
CA GLY A 380 20.09 -8.82 30.68
C GLY A 380 21.52 -9.23 30.36
N THR A 381 21.96 -9.01 29.13
CA THR A 381 23.37 -9.20 28.75
C THR A 381 24.21 -7.94 28.86
N TRP A 382 23.61 -6.79 29.21
CA TRP A 382 24.34 -5.55 29.38
C TRP A 382 24.42 -5.14 30.86
N TYR A 383 23.27 -4.99 31.54
CA TYR A 383 23.24 -4.75 32.97
C TYR A 383 22.73 -5.98 33.73
N ILE A 384 23.30 -6.23 34.91
CA ILE A 384 22.81 -7.26 35.83
C ILE A 384 21.38 -6.89 36.26
N LEU A 385 20.50 -7.89 36.32
CA LEU A 385 19.06 -7.74 36.62
C LEU A 385 18.83 -6.99 37.94
N THR A 386 19.65 -7.26 38.94
CA THR A 386 19.62 -6.62 40.25
C THR A 386 21.06 -6.59 40.77
N ASP A 387 21.52 -5.41 41.17
CA ASP A 387 22.79 -5.28 41.89
C ASP A 387 22.64 -5.95 43.25
N ALA A 388 23.40 -7.01 43.50
CA ALA A 388 23.28 -7.79 44.74
C ALA A 388 23.71 -7.01 45.99
N ARG A 389 24.48 -5.92 45.83
CA ARG A 389 24.96 -5.08 46.94
C ARG A 389 23.95 -4.00 47.29
N SER A 390 23.41 -3.30 46.29
CA SER A 390 22.47 -2.20 46.51
C SER A 390 21.00 -2.61 46.44
N GLY A 391 20.69 -3.78 45.87
CA GLY A 391 19.32 -4.21 45.56
C GLY A 391 18.67 -3.38 44.44
N GLU A 392 19.42 -2.48 43.82
CA GLU A 392 18.95 -1.61 42.75
C GLU A 392 18.93 -2.33 41.41
N ARG A 393 18.13 -1.80 40.50
CA ARG A 393 17.96 -2.25 39.12
C ARG A 393 18.23 -1.09 38.20
N TYR A 394 18.44 -1.38 36.92
CA TYR A 394 18.69 -0.36 35.91
C TYR A 394 17.66 -0.41 34.79
N SER A 395 17.14 0.76 34.41
CA SER A 395 16.23 0.92 33.26
C SER A 395 16.90 1.76 32.17
N PHE A 396 16.87 1.26 30.94
CA PHE A 396 17.42 1.99 29.79
C PHE A 396 16.70 3.31 29.53
N LYS A 397 17.44 4.27 28.97
CA LYS A 397 16.95 5.61 28.62
C LYS A 397 16.19 5.56 27.31
N THR A 398 16.76 4.95 26.27
CA THR A 398 16.06 4.78 25.00
C THR A 398 16.17 3.36 24.50
N VAL A 399 15.12 2.90 23.82
CA VAL A 399 15.17 1.67 23.06
C VAL A 399 14.36 1.83 21.78
N GLU A 400 14.89 1.29 20.69
CA GLU A 400 14.17 1.19 19.42
C GLU A 400 14.30 -0.23 18.88
N MET A 401 13.17 -0.81 18.45
CA MET A 401 13.14 -2.06 17.71
C MET A 401 12.59 -1.81 16.31
N LYS A 402 13.33 -2.30 15.31
CA LYS A 402 13.00 -2.11 13.91
C LYS A 402 13.26 -3.36 13.09
N THR A 403 12.47 -3.53 12.03
CA THR A 403 12.54 -4.67 11.13
C THR A 403 12.67 -4.22 9.68
N ARG A 404 13.32 -5.02 8.86
CA ARG A 404 13.32 -4.89 7.40
C ARG A 404 13.54 -6.25 6.74
N PRO A 405 13.21 -6.42 5.45
CA PRO A 405 13.66 -7.57 4.67
C PRO A 405 15.19 -7.74 4.72
N ARG A 406 15.67 -8.98 4.78
CA ARG A 406 17.11 -9.29 4.85
C ARG A 406 17.83 -8.96 3.54
N ASP A 407 17.27 -9.43 2.42
CA ASP A 407 17.84 -9.31 1.08
C ASP A 407 17.35 -8.02 0.39
N PHE A 408 17.39 -6.92 1.15
CA PHE A 408 16.86 -5.63 0.73
C PHE A 408 17.64 -5.03 -0.45
#